data_AF-A0A6J1CJA1-F1
#
_entry.id   AF-A0A6J1CJA1-F1
#
_cell.length_a   1.000
_cell.length_b   1.000
_cell.length_c   1.000
_cell.angle_alpha   90.00
_cell.angle_beta   90.00
_cell.angle_gamma   90.00
#
_symmetry.space_group_name_H-M   'P 1'
#
loop_
_entity.id
_entity.type
_entity.pdbx_description
1 polymer ?
#
loop_
_entity_poly.entity_id
_entity_poly.type
_entity_poly.pdbx_seq_one_letter_code
_entity_poly.pdbx_strand_id
1 'polypeptide(L)'
;MEKDEDGEESENQQHKQTKLRMLISWLPLLCRGSNGTDAPVLSLGERCEVELVLEEMIGTLQQDEQEQVLALWLHHFTYSSSSDWPNLHASYARWYGASRKLLIHQDH
;
A
#
# COMPACT_ATOMS: atom_id res chain seq x y z
N MET A 1 2.84 -25.49 27.19
CA MET A 1 2.14 -24.18 27.16
C MET A 1 2.25 -23.68 25.73
N GLU A 2 1.75 -24.47 24.78
CA GLU A 2 2.18 -24.47 23.36
C GLU A 2 0.97 -24.42 22.40
N LYS A 3 -0.24 -24.19 22.95
CA LYS A 3 -1.51 -24.21 22.19
C LYS A 3 -2.04 -22.83 21.82
N ASP A 4 -1.49 -21.78 22.39
CA ASP A 4 -1.99 -20.41 22.21
C ASP A 4 -1.17 -19.62 21.17
N GLU A 5 0.12 -19.94 20.98
CA GLU A 5 1.00 -19.26 20.01
C GLU A 5 0.65 -19.58 18.54
N ASP A 6 0.25 -20.82 18.24
CA ASP A 6 -0.09 -21.28 16.88
C ASP A 6 -1.41 -20.66 16.36
N GLY A 7 -2.32 -20.32 17.27
CA GLY A 7 -3.57 -19.62 16.94
C GLY A 7 -3.36 -18.15 16.59
N GLU A 8 -2.55 -17.44 17.38
CA GLU A 8 -2.24 -16.02 17.17
C GLU A 8 -1.45 -15.77 15.88
N GLU A 9 -0.51 -16.67 15.55
CA GLU A 9 0.31 -16.55 14.34
C GLU A 9 -0.52 -16.76 13.05
N SER A 10 -1.46 -17.70 13.09
CA SER A 10 -2.43 -17.96 12.02
C SER A 10 -3.38 -16.79 11.79
N GLU A 11 -3.95 -16.21 12.85
CA GLU A 11 -4.82 -15.04 12.75
C GLU A 11 -4.08 -13.82 12.20
N ASN A 12 -2.83 -13.59 12.62
CA ASN A 12 -2.00 -12.50 12.13
C ASN A 12 -1.67 -12.65 10.63
N GLN A 13 -1.37 -13.86 10.17
CA GLN A 13 -1.15 -14.14 8.74
C GLN A 13 -2.42 -13.89 7.92
N GLN A 14 -3.57 -14.34 8.41
CA GLN A 14 -4.85 -14.11 7.72
C GLN A 14 -5.21 -12.62 7.66
N HIS A 15 -4.88 -11.87 8.71
CA HIS A 15 -5.05 -10.42 8.75
C HIS A 15 -4.16 -9.70 7.74
N LYS A 16 -2.88 -10.07 7.62
CA LYS A 16 -1.96 -9.53 6.60
C LYS A 16 -2.45 -9.81 5.17
N GLN A 17 -2.90 -11.03 4.90
CA GLN A 17 -3.46 -11.40 3.60
C GLN A 17 -4.72 -10.61 3.26
N THR A 18 -5.54 -10.31 4.26
CA THR A 18 -6.73 -9.46 4.10
C THR A 18 -6.33 -8.03 3.74
N LYS A 19 -5.36 -7.45 4.45
CA LYS A 19 -4.81 -6.11 4.15
C LYS A 19 -4.28 -6.03 2.72
N LEU A 20 -3.48 -7.00 2.30
CA LEU A 20 -2.92 -7.07 0.94
C LEU A 20 -4.03 -7.09 -0.12
N ARG A 21 -5.04 -7.94 0.06
CA ARG A 21 -6.18 -8.04 -0.87
C ARG A 21 -6.98 -6.73 -0.96
N MET A 22 -7.18 -6.06 0.17
CA MET A 22 -7.83 -4.75 0.22
C MET A 22 -7.02 -3.71 -0.54
N LEU A 23 -5.71 -3.61 -0.30
CA LEU A 23 -4.83 -2.67 -1.01
C LEU A 23 -4.84 -2.87 -2.52
N ILE A 24 -4.68 -4.13 -2.98
CA ILE A 24 -4.72 -4.47 -4.41
C ILE A 24 -6.06 -4.08 -5.05
N SER A 25 -7.17 -4.27 -4.33
CA SER A 25 -8.50 -3.97 -4.85
C SER A 25 -8.83 -2.47 -4.82
N TRP A 26 -8.36 -1.77 -3.78
CA TRP A 26 -8.73 -0.36 -3.54
C TRP A 26 -7.86 0.61 -4.33
N LEU A 27 -6.55 0.40 -4.45
CA LEU A 27 -5.66 1.36 -5.12
C LEU A 27 -6.11 1.72 -6.56
N PRO A 28 -6.47 0.77 -7.43
CA PRO A 28 -6.96 1.11 -8.77
C PRO A 28 -8.28 1.90 -8.78
N LEU A 29 -9.08 1.79 -7.73
CA LEU A 29 -10.33 2.55 -7.56
C LEU A 29 -10.04 3.96 -7.06
N LEU A 30 -9.18 4.08 -6.05
CA LEU A 30 -8.80 5.36 -5.45
C LEU A 30 -8.06 6.23 -6.47
N CYS A 31 -7.10 5.68 -7.23
CA CYS A 31 -6.40 6.40 -8.30
C CYS A 31 -7.30 6.84 -9.48
N ARG A 32 -8.52 6.32 -9.59
CA ARG A 32 -9.50 6.75 -10.61
C ARG A 32 -10.54 7.72 -10.05
N GLY A 33 -10.80 7.67 -8.75
CA GLY A 33 -11.75 8.55 -8.05
C GLY A 33 -11.36 10.03 -8.01
N SER A 34 -10.12 10.37 -8.38
CA SER A 34 -9.67 11.76 -8.52
C SER A 34 -10.24 12.48 -9.75
N ASN A 35 -10.63 11.75 -10.79
CA ASN A 35 -11.08 12.33 -12.05
C ASN A 35 -12.56 12.66 -11.96
N GLY A 36 -12.83 13.89 -11.51
CA GLY A 36 -14.17 14.43 -11.32
C GLY A 36 -15.09 14.18 -12.52
N THR A 37 -16.21 13.53 -12.21
CA THR A 37 -17.57 14.06 -12.46
C THR A 37 -18.64 13.18 -11.83
N ASP A 38 -18.30 11.99 -11.28
CA ASP A 38 -19.29 11.08 -10.66
C ASP A 38 -18.75 10.23 -9.47
N ALA A 39 -17.73 10.68 -8.72
CA ALA A 39 -17.14 9.94 -7.60
C ALA A 39 -17.23 10.68 -6.24
N PRO A 40 -17.34 9.97 -5.09
CA PRO A 40 -17.98 10.50 -3.88
C PRO A 40 -17.11 11.38 -2.96
N VAL A 41 -17.74 12.46 -2.46
CA VAL A 41 -17.96 12.85 -1.03
C VAL A 41 -16.77 13.16 -0.10
N LEU A 42 -15.56 12.65 -0.31
CA LEU A 42 -14.47 12.83 0.67
C LEU A 42 -13.79 14.19 0.57
N SER A 43 -13.80 14.94 1.68
CA SER A 43 -13.04 16.15 1.92
C SER A 43 -11.53 15.90 1.83
N LEU A 44 -10.76 16.98 1.72
CA LEU A 44 -9.29 16.88 1.71
C LEU A 44 -8.74 16.18 2.96
N GLY A 45 -9.34 16.41 4.13
CA GLY A 45 -8.93 15.77 5.38
C GLY A 45 -9.14 14.26 5.33
N GLU A 46 -10.32 13.80 4.91
CA GLU A 46 -10.62 12.38 4.77
C GLU A 46 -9.70 11.70 3.74
N ARG A 47 -9.33 12.41 2.66
CA ARG A 47 -8.35 11.91 1.68
C ARG A 47 -6.98 11.69 2.30
N CYS A 48 -6.51 12.62 3.13
CA CYS A 48 -5.24 12.49 3.85
C CYS A 48 -5.30 11.37 4.90
N GLU A 49 -6.41 11.22 5.61
CA GLU A 49 -6.60 10.11 6.56
C GLU A 49 -6.52 8.75 5.84
N VAL A 50 -7.16 8.63 4.67
CA VAL A 50 -7.05 7.42 3.84
C VAL A 50 -5.60 7.17 3.42
N GLU A 51 -4.88 8.19 2.95
CA GLU A 51 -3.45 8.05 2.61
C GLU A 51 -2.64 7.51 3.78
N LEU A 52 -2.79 8.10 4.98
CA LEU A 52 -2.08 7.65 6.19
C LEU A 52 -2.37 6.19 6.53
N VAL A 53 -3.63 5.76 6.47
CA VAL A 53 -4.03 4.38 6.74
C VAL A 53 -3.43 3.43 5.69
N LEU A 54 -3.43 3.82 4.41
CA LEU A 54 -2.81 3.01 3.35
C LEU A 54 -1.30 2.88 3.57
N GLU A 55 -0.61 3.97 3.92
CA GLU A 55 0.83 3.96 4.19
C GLU A 55 1.19 3.09 5.40
N GLU A 56 0.38 3.13 6.46
CA GLU A 56 0.55 2.26 7.62
C GLU A 56 0.33 0.79 7.24
N MET A 57 -0.76 0.48 6.53
CA MET A 57 -1.04 -0.88 6.06
C MET A 57 0.11 -1.43 5.22
N ILE A 58 0.61 -0.65 4.26
CA ILE A 58 1.77 -1.01 3.42
C ILE A 58 3.01 -1.23 4.28
N GLY A 59 3.25 -0.37 5.28
CA GLY A 59 4.37 -0.52 6.21
C GLY A 59 4.37 -1.84 7.00
N THR A 60 3.22 -2.49 7.18
CA THR A 60 3.11 -3.79 7.86
C THR A 60 3.29 -5.02 6.97
N LEU A 61 3.37 -4.83 5.65
CA LEU A 61 3.54 -5.92 4.67
C LEU A 61 4.99 -6.37 4.55
N GLN A 62 5.19 -7.58 4.02
CA GLN A 62 6.52 -8.06 3.62
C GLN A 62 7.08 -7.29 2.43
N GLN A 63 8.38 -7.39 2.17
CA GLN A 63 9.06 -6.55 1.17
C GLN A 63 8.56 -6.79 -0.27
N ASP A 64 8.28 -8.05 -0.62
CA ASP A 64 7.71 -8.49 -1.88
C ASP A 64 6.24 -8.04 -2.03
N GLU A 65 5.46 -8.12 -0.95
CA GLU A 65 4.09 -7.61 -0.90
C GLU A 65 4.06 -6.08 -1.05
N GLN A 66 4.98 -5.36 -0.40
CA GLN A 66 5.15 -3.91 -0.57
C GLN A 66 5.47 -3.56 -2.02
N GLU A 67 6.40 -4.29 -2.66
CA GLU A 67 6.73 -4.10 -4.08
C GLU A 67 5.48 -4.26 -4.96
N GLN A 68 4.73 -5.34 -4.77
CA GLN A 68 3.51 -5.61 -5.54
C GLN A 68 2.51 -4.46 -5.42
N VAL A 69 2.24 -3.99 -4.20
CA VAL A 69 1.27 -2.93 -3.93
C VAL A 69 1.76 -1.58 -4.49
N LEU A 70 3.03 -1.24 -4.28
CA LEU A 70 3.59 0.04 -4.71
C LEU A 70 3.77 0.12 -6.23
N ALA A 71 4.09 -0.99 -6.89
CA ALA A 71 4.12 -1.06 -8.35
C ALA A 71 2.73 -0.87 -8.95
N LEU A 72 1.71 -1.49 -8.36
CA LEU A 72 0.31 -1.32 -8.76
C LEU A 72 -0.14 0.13 -8.58
N TRP A 73 0.15 0.72 -7.42
CA TRP A 73 -0.13 2.14 -7.16
C TRP A 73 0.54 3.03 -8.19
N LEU A 74 1.85 2.89 -8.41
CA LEU A 74 2.60 3.74 -9.33
C LEU A 74 2.07 3.64 -10.77
N HIS A 75 1.71 2.44 -11.22
CA HIS A 75 1.10 2.24 -12.52
C HIS A 75 -0.20 3.03 -12.67
N HIS A 76 -1.11 2.95 -11.69
CA HIS A 76 -2.40 3.65 -11.76
C HIS A 76 -2.28 5.15 -11.49
N PHE A 77 -1.37 5.56 -10.62
CA PHE A 77 -1.11 6.96 -10.27
C PHE A 77 -0.55 7.72 -11.47
N THR A 78 0.41 7.14 -12.19
CA THR A 78 1.05 7.80 -13.35
C THR A 78 0.20 7.74 -14.62
N TYR A 79 -0.69 6.77 -14.77
CA TYR A 79 -1.53 6.62 -15.95
C TYR A 79 -2.67 7.65 -16.01
N SER A 80 -3.12 8.18 -14.88
CA SER A 80 -4.19 9.16 -14.82
C SER A 80 -3.61 10.58 -14.87
N SER A 81 -3.78 11.28 -15.98
CA SER A 81 -3.21 12.61 -16.27
C SER A 81 -3.67 13.75 -15.35
N SER A 82 -4.55 13.47 -14.38
CA SER A 82 -5.06 14.42 -13.38
C SER A 82 -5.18 13.83 -11.97
N SER A 83 -4.64 12.63 -11.71
CA SER A 83 -4.78 11.99 -10.40
C SER A 83 -3.58 12.25 -9.49
N ASP A 84 -3.72 13.23 -8.61
CA ASP A 84 -2.77 13.48 -7.52
C ASP A 84 -3.08 12.66 -6.26
N TRP A 85 -4.00 11.69 -6.33
CA TRP A 85 -4.48 10.92 -5.17
C TRP A 85 -4.65 9.42 -5.46
N PRO A 86 -4.37 8.52 -4.50
CA PRO A 86 -3.70 8.76 -3.22
C PRO A 86 -2.20 8.99 -3.40
N ASN A 87 -1.62 9.92 -2.65
CA ASN A 87 -0.18 10.17 -2.64
C ASN A 87 0.53 9.23 -1.66
N LEU A 88 1.10 8.13 -2.18
CA LEU A 88 1.87 7.14 -1.41
C LEU A 88 3.39 7.27 -1.63
N HIS A 89 3.85 8.46 -2.00
CA HIS A 89 5.25 8.70 -2.34
C HIS A 89 6.20 8.38 -1.17
N ALA A 90 5.81 8.65 0.08
CA ALA A 90 6.67 8.38 1.23
C ALA A 90 6.88 6.86 1.42
N SER A 91 5.81 6.06 1.30
CA SER A 91 5.91 4.60 1.30
C SER A 91 6.76 4.07 0.15
N TYR A 92 6.57 4.61 -1.07
CA TYR A 92 7.40 4.24 -2.23
C TYR A 92 8.89 4.55 -2.00
N ALA A 93 9.21 5.75 -1.54
CA ALA A 93 10.60 6.16 -1.28
C ALA A 93 11.27 5.30 -0.20
N ARG A 94 10.53 4.93 0.85
CA ARG A 94 11.02 4.03 1.91
C ARG A 94 11.32 2.64 1.37
N TRP A 95 10.38 2.03 0.64
CA TRP A 95 10.58 0.73 0.01
C TRP A 95 11.75 0.77 -0.97
N TYR A 96 11.78 1.74 -1.89
CA TYR A 96 12.86 1.90 -2.86
C TYR A 96 14.23 2.06 -2.20
N GLY A 97 14.29 2.84 -1.11
CA GLY A 97 15.50 2.98 -0.30
C GLY A 97 15.97 1.68 0.34
N ALA A 98 15.04 0.87 0.86
CA ALA A 98 15.34 -0.45 1.43
C ALA A 98 15.80 -1.45 0.36
N SER A 99 15.07 -1.54 -0.76
CA SER A 99 15.38 -2.46 -1.86
C SER A 99 16.74 -2.16 -2.49
N ARG A 100 17.09 -0.87 -2.68
CA ARG A 100 18.43 -0.50 -3.18
C ARG A 100 19.56 -0.98 -2.28
N LYS A 101 19.40 -0.89 -0.95
CA LYS A 101 20.43 -1.36 -0.02
C LYS A 101 20.64 -2.87 -0.15
N LEU A 102 19.56 -3.64 -0.32
CA LEU A 102 19.67 -5.09 -0.50
C LEU A 102 20.44 -5.46 -1.77
N LEU A 103 20.16 -4.79 -2.89
CA LEU A 103 20.86 -5.02 -4.14
C LEU A 103 22.35 -4.66 -4.04
N ILE A 104 22.68 -3.51 -3.44
CA ILE A 104 24.07 -3.07 -3.27
C ILE A 104 24.84 -3.98 -2.29
N HIS A 105 24.17 -4.56 -1.29
CA HIS A 105 24.80 -5.49 -0.34
C HIS A 105 24.89 -6.94 -0.82
N GLN A 106 24.28 -7.28 -1.97
CA GLN A 106 24.40 -8.61 -2.59
C GLN A 106 25.60 -8.74 -3.56
N ASP A 107 26.25 -7.62 -3.90
CA ASP A 107 27.38 -7.56 -4.84
C ASP A 107 28.77 -7.70 -4.19
N HIS A 108 28.89 -8.32 -2.99
CA HIS A 108 30.16 -8.43 -2.28
C HIS A 108 30.53 -9.83 -1.75
#